data_AF-A0A927XVX0-F1
#
_entry.id   AF-A0A927XVX0-F1
#
_cell.length_a   1.000
_cell.length_b   1.000
_cell.length_c   1.000
_cell.angle_alpha   90.00
_cell.angle_beta   90.00
_cell.angle_gamma   90.00
#
_symmetry.space_group_name_H-M   'P 1'
#
loop_
_entity.id
_entity.type
_entity.pdbx_description
1 polymer ?
#
loop_
_entity_poly.entity_id
_entity_poly.type
_entity_poly.pdbx_seq_one_letter_code
_entity_poly.pdbx_strand_id
1 'polypeptide(L)' 'MAAATYLYQADCDGEWGEIVFDFENGTARIIRLADGDTIRTNMFAGKAIVYLLGCDNDKLPKETLLALDPWE' A
#
# COMPACT_ATOMS: atom_id res chain seq x y z
N MET A 1 -17.61 3.84 9.75
CA MET A 1 -16.54 4.20 8.81
C MET A 1 -15.25 4.46 9.56
N ALA A 2 -14.57 3.37 9.91
CA ALA A 2 -13.16 3.41 10.25
C ALA A 2 -12.40 3.08 8.97
N ALA A 3 -11.63 4.04 8.47
CA ALA A 3 -10.73 3.85 7.34
C ALA A 3 -9.38 4.49 7.68
N ALA A 4 -8.30 3.90 7.21
CA ALA A 4 -6.95 4.43 7.33
C ALA A 4 -6.38 4.68 5.93
N THR A 5 -5.74 5.83 5.78
CA THR A 5 -4.98 6.16 4.58
C THR A 5 -3.53 5.80 4.81
N TYR A 6 -3.00 4.92 3.96
CA TYR A 6 -1.61 4.54 3.91
C TYR A 6 -0.96 5.17 2.69
N LEU A 7 0.18 5.81 2.90
CA LEU A 7 1.02 6.30 1.83
C LEU A 7 2.13 5.28 1.55
N TYR A 8 2.42 5.04 0.28
CA TYR A 8 3.53 4.18 -0.12
C TYR A 8 4.39 4.88 -1.17
N GLN A 9 5.68 4.56 -1.19
CA GLN A 9 6.64 5.09 -2.14
C GLN A 9 7.43 3.92 -2.75
N ALA A 10 7.65 3.96 -4.06
CA ALA A 10 8.28 2.86 -4.80
C ALA A 10 9.78 3.06 -5.05
N ASP A 11 10.23 4.30 -5.21
CA ASP A 11 11.56 4.69 -5.68
C ASP A 11 12.35 5.57 -4.68
N CYS A 12 11.76 5.89 -3.51
CA CYS A 12 12.34 6.73 -2.45
C CYS A 12 12.61 8.20 -2.83
N ASP A 13 12.44 8.60 -4.09
CA ASP A 13 12.57 9.97 -4.58
C ASP A 13 11.38 10.48 -5.42
N GLY A 14 10.45 9.61 -5.81
CA GLY A 14 9.24 9.92 -6.57
C GLY A 14 8.01 10.24 -5.72
N GLU A 15 6.89 10.48 -6.39
CA GLU A 15 5.64 10.84 -5.71
C GLU A 15 5.06 9.70 -4.86
N TRP A 16 4.48 10.04 -3.72
CA TRP A 16 3.78 9.08 -2.87
C TRP A 16 2.45 8.64 -3.50
N GLY A 17 2.22 7.33 -3.50
CA GLY A 17 0.94 6.72 -3.78
C GLY A 17 0.07 6.63 -2.54
N GLU A 18 -1.22 6.47 -2.73
CA GLU A 18 -2.22 6.43 -1.66
C GLU A 18 -3.06 5.16 -1.73
N ILE A 19 -3.18 4.48 -0.59
CA ILE A 19 -4.01 3.29 -0.39
C ILE A 19 -4.95 3.57 0.78
N VAL A 20 -6.23 3.33 0.60
CA VAL A 20 -7.22 3.40 1.68
C VAL A 20 -7.56 1.99 2.12
N PHE A 21 -7.36 1.72 3.40
CA PHE A 21 -7.77 0.50 4.06
C PHE A 21 -9.08 0.75 4.81
N ASP A 22 -10.09 -0.05 4.51
CA ASP A 22 -11.38 -0.05 5.17
C ASP A 22 -11.39 -1.19 6.19
N PHE A 23 -11.40 -0.83 7.48
CA PHE A 23 -11.35 -1.80 8.57
C PHE A 23 -12.67 -2.56 8.74
N GLU A 24 -13.80 -1.94 8.37
CA GLU A 24 -15.14 -2.53 8.53
C GLU A 24 -15.37 -3.67 7.53
N ASN A 25 -14.90 -3.50 6.30
CA ASN A 25 -15.00 -4.47 5.23
C ASN A 25 -13.75 -5.35 5.12
N GLY A 26 -12.64 -4.98 5.78
CA GLY A 26 -11.35 -5.64 5.62
C GLY A 26 -10.87 -5.57 4.18
N THR A 27 -11.01 -4.42 3.53
CA THR A 27 -10.64 -4.22 2.12
C THR A 27 -9.66 -3.08 1.98
N ALA A 28 -8.78 -3.14 0.99
CA ALA A 28 -7.85 -2.06 0.69
C ALA A 28 -7.97 -1.65 -0.78
N ARG A 29 -7.89 -0.35 -1.05
CA ARG A 29 -8.06 0.22 -2.40
C ARG A 29 -6.96 1.21 -2.69
N ILE A 30 -6.41 1.13 -3.90
CA ILE A 30 -5.45 2.12 -4.41
C ILE A 30 -6.25 3.35 -4.85
N ILE A 31 -5.99 4.50 -4.24
CA ILE A 31 -6.57 5.79 -4.64
C ILE A 31 -5.65 6.50 -5.61
N ARG A 32 -4.33 6.43 -5.36
CA ARG A 32 -3.31 7.05 -6.19
C ARG A 32 -2.10 6.12 -6.36
N LEU A 33 -1.57 6.06 -7.58
CA LEU A 33 -0.31 5.41 -7.83
C LEU A 33 0.86 6.33 -7.45
N ALA A 34 1.89 5.76 -6.82
CA ALA A 34 3.18 6.43 -6.66
C ALA A 34 3.76 6.63 -8.07
N ASP A 35 4.04 7.86 -8.48
CA ASP A 35 4.68 8.23 -9.75
C ASP A 35 4.08 7.68 -11.08
N GLY A 36 4.52 8.23 -12.22
CA GLY A 36 3.90 8.04 -13.55
C GLY A 36 4.15 6.68 -14.22
N ASP A 37 5.04 5.86 -13.66
CA ASP A 37 5.36 4.51 -14.16
C ASP A 37 4.37 3.47 -13.60
N THR A 38 3.19 3.46 -14.21
CA THR A 38 2.02 2.68 -13.77
C THR A 38 2.25 1.17 -13.67
N ILE A 39 3.28 0.61 -14.34
CA ILE A 39 3.54 -0.83 -14.32
C ILE A 39 4.24 -1.24 -13.02
N ARG A 40 5.30 -0.52 -12.64
CA ARG A 40 6.05 -0.82 -11.42
C ARG A 40 5.23 -0.47 -10.19
N THR A 41 4.59 0.68 -10.18
CA THR A 41 3.97 1.21 -8.95
C THR A 41 2.67 0.49 -8.60
N ASN A 42 1.99 -0.10 -9.59
CA ASN A 42 0.86 -1.01 -9.36
C ASN A 42 1.30 -2.33 -8.71
N MET A 43 2.48 -2.86 -9.05
CA MET A 43 3.04 -4.05 -8.37
C MET A 43 3.30 -3.77 -6.89
N PHE A 44 3.95 -2.65 -6.56
CA PHE A 44 4.20 -2.26 -5.17
C PHE A 44 2.89 -2.00 -4.40
N ALA A 45 1.92 -1.32 -5.02
CA ALA A 45 0.61 -1.07 -4.41
C ALA A 45 -0.16 -2.36 -4.13
N GLY A 46 -0.14 -3.31 -5.08
CA GLY A 46 -0.75 -4.64 -4.90
C GLY A 46 -0.11 -5.42 -3.76
N LYS A 47 1.22 -5.43 -3.65
CA LYS A 47 1.92 -6.08 -2.54
C LYS A 47 1.63 -5.40 -1.20
N ALA A 48 1.57 -4.07 -1.16
CA ALA A 48 1.18 -3.33 0.04
C ALA A 48 -0.25 -3.69 0.48
N ILE A 49 -1.19 -3.82 -0.46
CA ILE A 49 -2.55 -4.27 -0.18
C ILE A 49 -2.57 -5.68 0.40
N VAL A 50 -1.86 -6.63 -0.21
CA VAL A 50 -1.78 -8.02 0.30
C VAL A 50 -1.21 -8.05 1.73
N TYR A 51 -0.19 -7.24 2.00
CA TYR A 51 0.38 -7.11 3.34
C TYR A 51 -0.63 -6.56 4.35
N LEU A 52 -1.33 -5.48 4.00
CA LEU A 52 -2.36 -4.87 4.86
C LEU A 52 -3.52 -5.83 5.12
N LEU A 53 -3.99 -6.55 4.09
CA LEU A 53 -5.07 -7.53 4.21
C LEU A 53 -4.66 -8.79 4.99
N GLY A 54 -3.37 -9.14 4.98
CA GLY A 54 -2.82 -10.24 5.77
C GLY A 54 -2.58 -9.88 7.25
N CYS A 55 -2.68 -8.60 7.61
CA CYS A 55 -2.52 -8.15 8.98
C CYS A 55 -3.87 -8.18 9.70
N ASP A 56 -3.90 -8.68 10.94
CA ASP A 56 -5.07 -8.46 11.79
C ASP A 56 -5.25 -6.94 12.01
N ASN A 57 -6.49 -6.46 12.03
CA ASN A 57 -6.78 -5.02 12.18
C ASN A 57 -6.07 -4.39 13.39
N ASP A 58 -5.92 -5.13 14.50
CA ASP A 58 -5.22 -4.70 15.72
C ASP A 58 -3.68 -4.71 15.61
N LYS A 59 -3.13 -5.32 14.57
CA LYS A 59 -1.69 -5.49 14.33
C LYS A 59 -1.15 -4.62 13.20
N LEU A 60 -2.01 -3.83 12.55
CA LEU A 60 -1.62 -2.97 11.45
C LEU A 60 -0.53 -1.96 11.89
N PRO A 61 0.64 -1.97 11.24
CA PRO A 61 1.74 -1.11 11.64
C PRO A 61 1.45 0.35 11.25
N LYS A 62 1.92 1.30 12.08
CA LYS A 62 1.87 2.73 11.76
C LYS A 62 2.81 3.12 10.62
N GLU A 63 3.94 2.44 10.53
CA GLU A 63 4.96 2.58 9.49
C GLU A 63 5.61 1.22 9.28
N THR A 64 5.85 0.85 8.02
CA THR A 64 6.51 -0.41 7.67
C THR A 64 7.32 -0.23 6.40
N LEU A 65 8.47 -0.90 6.32
CA LEU A 65 9.29 -0.98 5.12
C LEU A 65 9.09 -2.36 4.52
N LEU A 66 8.43 -2.41 3.37
CA LEU A 66 8.27 -3.63 2.60
C LEU A 66 9.46 -3.77 1.65
N ALA A 67 10.38 -4.65 1.99
CA ALA A 67 11.40 -5.09 1.04
C ALA A 67 10.70 -5.93 -0.03
N LEU A 68 10.51 -5.33 -1.20
CA LEU A 68 9.87 -5.97 -2.34
C LEU A 68 10.93 -6.17 -3.41
N ASP A 69 11.25 -7.42 -3.71
CA ASP A 69 12.11 -7.75 -4.84
C ASP A 69 11.40 -7.36 -6.14
N PRO A 70 11.95 -6.41 -6.94
CA PRO A 70 11.28 -5.89 -8.13
C PRO A 70 11.30 -6.87 -9.32
N TRP A 71 11.80 -8.10 -9.13
CA TRP A 71 12.07 -9.08 -10.19
C TRP A 71 11.59 -10.51 -9.91
N GLU A 72 10.70 -10.72 -8.92
CA GLU A 72 10.01 -12.01 -8.76
C GLU A 72 8.94 -12.26 -9.82
#